data_AF-A0A5V6MA82-F1
#
_entry.id   AF-A0A5V6MA82-F1
#
_cell.length_a   1.000
_cell.length_b   1.000
_cell.length_c   1.000
_cell.angle_alpha   90.00
_cell.angle_beta   90.00
_cell.angle_gamma   90.00
#
_symmetry.space_group_name_H-M   'P 1'
#
loop_
_entity.id
_entity.type
_entity.pdbx_description
1 polymer ?
#
loop_
_entity_poly.entity_id
_entity_poly.type
_entity_poly.pdbx_seq_one_letter_code
_entity_poly.pdbx_strand_id
1 'polypeptide(L)'
;MRRQAHIVKIAIPPVRRVTYVKQYAIQPATLEFNAEGTPVSRDFDDVYFSNDNGLEETRYVFLGGNRLAERFPVHSHPLFIVAESGFGTGLNFLTLWQAFDSFRSAHPQATLQRLHFISFEKFPLTRDDLALAHQHWPELAPWAEQLQAQWPLPLPGCHRLLLDRGRVTLDLWFGDINELTDQLDATLNQTVDAWFLDGFAPAKNPDMWTPNLFNAMARLARPGA
;
A
#
# COMPACT_ATOMS: atom_id res chain seq x y z
N MET A 1 28.32 -24.12 -77.49
CA MET A 1 27.68 -24.41 -76.19
C MET A 1 28.04 -23.32 -75.18
N ARG A 2 27.13 -22.36 -74.90
CA ARG A 2 27.30 -21.38 -73.83
C ARG A 2 26.29 -21.70 -72.72
N ARG A 3 26.76 -21.98 -71.51
CA ARG A 3 25.94 -22.24 -70.32
C ARG A 3 25.40 -20.92 -69.77
N GLN A 4 24.09 -20.80 -69.58
CA GLN A 4 23.49 -19.73 -68.77
C GLN A 4 23.63 -20.09 -67.30
N ALA A 5 24.20 -19.18 -66.50
CA ALA A 5 24.19 -19.28 -65.05
C ALA A 5 22.95 -18.55 -64.50
N HIS A 6 22.11 -19.24 -63.74
CA HIS A 6 21.02 -18.63 -62.99
C HIS A 6 21.55 -18.10 -61.66
N ILE A 7 21.44 -16.78 -61.46
CA ILE A 7 21.72 -16.14 -60.17
C ILE A 7 20.40 -16.12 -59.38
N VAL A 8 20.36 -16.83 -58.25
CA VAL A 8 19.26 -16.78 -57.29
C VAL A 8 19.52 -15.62 -56.33
N LYS A 9 18.62 -14.63 -56.28
CA LYS A 9 18.62 -13.59 -55.25
C LYS A 9 18.00 -14.16 -53.98
N ILE A 10 18.80 -14.31 -52.92
CA ILE A 10 18.32 -14.61 -51.57
C ILE A 10 17.84 -13.29 -50.96
N ALA A 11 16.53 -13.18 -50.73
CA ALA A 11 15.94 -12.05 -50.00
C ALA A 11 16.09 -12.30 -48.49
N ILE A 12 16.69 -11.34 -47.78
CA ILE A 12 16.85 -11.38 -46.32
C ILE A 12 15.47 -11.06 -45.70
N PRO A 13 14.96 -11.88 -44.75
CA PRO A 13 13.68 -11.61 -44.12
C PRO A 13 13.76 -10.34 -43.25
N PRO A 14 12.64 -9.62 -43.07
CA PRO A 14 12.62 -8.39 -42.30
C PRO A 14 12.95 -8.69 -40.83
N VAL A 15 13.92 -7.95 -40.29
CA VAL A 15 14.25 -7.98 -38.86
C VAL A 15 13.03 -7.48 -38.08
N ARG A 16 12.36 -8.39 -37.35
CA ARG A 16 11.35 -8.01 -36.35
C ARG A 16 12.08 -7.26 -35.23
N ARG A 17 11.95 -5.92 -35.21
CA ARG A 17 12.28 -5.13 -34.02
C ARG A 17 11.25 -5.48 -32.95
N VAL A 18 11.67 -6.19 -31.91
CA VAL A 18 10.92 -6.32 -30.67
C VAL A 18 11.10 -5.00 -29.93
N THR A 19 10.07 -4.16 -29.94
CA THR A 19 10.03 -2.97 -29.08
C THR A 19 9.76 -3.46 -27.66
N TYR A 20 10.80 -3.55 -26.83
CA TYR A 20 10.61 -3.69 -25.39
C TYR A 20 9.97 -2.39 -24.88
N VAL A 21 8.65 -2.39 -24.72
CA VAL A 21 7.97 -1.33 -23.97
C VAL A 21 8.30 -1.60 -22.51
N LYS A 22 9.23 -0.84 -21.93
CA LYS A 22 9.32 -0.76 -20.47
C LYS A 22 7.98 -0.20 -19.99
N GLN A 23 7.19 -1.00 -19.29
CA GLN A 23 5.99 -0.50 -18.63
C GLN A 23 6.46 0.40 -17.48
N TYR A 24 6.28 1.71 -17.65
CA TYR A 24 6.64 2.72 -16.65
C TYR A 24 5.48 3.03 -15.69
N ALA A 25 4.28 2.50 -15.95
CA ALA A 25 3.10 2.68 -15.12
C ALA A 25 2.75 1.37 -14.42
N ILE A 26 2.38 1.47 -13.14
CA ILE A 26 1.83 0.37 -12.36
C ILE A 26 0.40 0.14 -12.86
N GLN A 27 0.01 -1.12 -13.03
CA GLN A 27 -1.35 -1.46 -13.41
C GLN A 27 -2.30 -1.20 -12.23
N PRO A 28 -3.35 -0.38 -12.39
CA PRO A 28 -4.37 -0.23 -11.35
C PRO A 28 -5.10 -1.55 -11.08
N ALA A 29 -5.63 -1.71 -9.87
CA ALA A 29 -6.45 -2.88 -9.54
C ALA A 29 -7.70 -2.96 -10.43
N THR A 30 -8.09 -4.19 -10.78
CA THR A 30 -9.36 -4.43 -11.47
C THR A 30 -10.44 -4.79 -10.45
N LEU A 31 -11.32 -3.84 -10.12
CA LEU A 31 -12.36 -4.03 -9.10
C LEU A 31 -13.70 -4.41 -9.71
N GLU A 32 -14.42 -5.28 -8.99
CA GLU A 32 -15.87 -5.37 -9.04
C GLU A 32 -16.44 -4.98 -7.68
N PHE A 33 -17.68 -4.49 -7.66
CA PHE A 33 -18.42 -4.30 -6.42
C PHE A 33 -19.50 -5.38 -6.34
N ASN A 34 -19.55 -6.11 -5.23
CA ASN A 34 -20.55 -7.16 -5.02
C ASN A 34 -21.96 -6.56 -4.77
N ALA A 35 -22.96 -7.42 -4.55
CA ALA A 35 -24.34 -6.99 -4.33
C ALA A 35 -24.50 -6.09 -3.09
N GLU A 36 -23.59 -6.19 -2.14
CA GLU A 36 -23.50 -5.39 -0.92
C GLU A 36 -22.69 -4.10 -1.10
N GLY A 37 -22.12 -3.88 -2.30
CA GLY A 37 -21.28 -2.74 -2.63
C GLY A 37 -19.83 -2.87 -2.17
N THR A 38 -19.40 -4.01 -1.65
CA THR A 38 -18.01 -4.20 -1.23
C THR A 38 -17.08 -4.42 -2.42
N PRO A 39 -15.92 -3.75 -2.47
CA PRO A 39 -14.91 -3.97 -3.49
C PRO A 39 -14.30 -5.37 -3.39
N VAL A 40 -14.33 -6.07 -4.51
CA VAL A 40 -13.74 -7.39 -4.76
C VAL A 40 -12.63 -7.24 -5.78
N SER A 41 -11.45 -7.77 -5.47
CA SER A 41 -10.36 -7.82 -6.46
C SER A 41 -10.61 -8.95 -7.44
N ARG A 42 -10.71 -8.65 -8.74
CA ARG A 42 -10.76 -9.69 -9.78
C ARG A 42 -9.45 -10.46 -9.90
N ASP A 43 -8.33 -9.81 -9.59
CA ASP A 43 -7.00 -10.38 -9.76
C ASP A 43 -6.71 -11.46 -8.68
N PHE A 44 -7.33 -11.32 -7.50
CA PHE A 44 -7.14 -12.24 -6.36
C PHE A 44 -8.40 -13.02 -5.95
N ASP A 45 -9.55 -12.70 -6.54
CA ASP A 45 -10.86 -13.33 -6.23
C ASP A 45 -11.15 -13.31 -4.72
N ASP A 46 -10.98 -12.15 -4.10
CA ASP A 46 -11.12 -11.93 -2.66
C ASP A 46 -11.60 -10.50 -2.37
N VAL A 47 -12.26 -10.31 -1.23
CA VAL A 47 -12.80 -9.01 -0.80
C VAL A 47 -11.70 -8.16 -0.16
N TYR A 48 -11.73 -6.84 -0.34
CA TYR A 48 -10.78 -5.94 0.32
C TYR A 48 -11.05 -5.77 1.82
N PHE A 49 -12.28 -6.04 2.27
CA PHE A 49 -12.68 -6.01 3.67
C PHE A 49 -13.99 -6.77 3.87
N SER A 50 -14.26 -7.17 5.11
CA SER A 50 -15.53 -7.82 5.48
C SER A 50 -16.73 -6.90 5.24
N ASN A 51 -17.77 -7.42 4.57
CA ASN A 51 -18.99 -6.68 4.20
C ASN A 51 -19.68 -5.98 5.38
N ASP A 52 -19.71 -6.62 6.56
CA ASP A 52 -20.53 -6.14 7.68
C ASP A 52 -19.74 -5.34 8.73
N ASN A 53 -18.45 -5.66 8.95
CA ASN A 53 -17.69 -5.19 10.12
C ASN A 53 -16.25 -4.76 9.82
N GLY A 54 -15.88 -4.47 8.56
CA GLY A 54 -14.49 -4.18 8.17
C GLY A 54 -13.79 -3.13 9.06
N LEU A 55 -14.47 -2.05 9.45
CA LEU A 55 -13.91 -1.00 10.30
C LEU A 55 -13.59 -1.50 11.73
N GLU A 56 -14.51 -2.24 12.36
CA GLU A 56 -14.29 -2.80 13.71
C GLU A 56 -13.24 -3.91 13.69
N GLU A 57 -13.20 -4.70 12.63
CA GLU A 57 -12.16 -5.70 12.42
C GLU A 57 -10.78 -5.04 12.33
N THR A 58 -10.63 -3.97 11.53
CA THR A 58 -9.40 -3.17 11.48
C THR A 58 -9.02 -2.60 12.84
N ARG A 59 -9.98 -2.04 13.60
CA ARG A 59 -9.74 -1.53 14.96
C ARG A 59 -9.23 -2.65 15.89
N TYR A 60 -9.83 -3.84 15.82
CA TYR A 60 -9.46 -4.96 16.67
C TYR A 60 -8.10 -5.57 16.30
N VAL A 61 -7.91 -5.93 15.03
CA VAL A 61 -6.73 -6.67 14.55
C VAL A 61 -5.50 -5.77 14.54
N PHE A 62 -5.57 -4.61 13.89
CA PHE A 62 -4.39 -3.80 13.63
C PHE A 62 -4.10 -2.82 14.77
N LEU A 63 -5.09 -2.04 15.20
CA LEU A 63 -4.90 -1.08 16.30
C LEU A 63 -4.80 -1.80 17.65
N GLY A 64 -5.74 -2.72 17.94
CA GLY A 64 -5.76 -3.51 19.16
C GLY A 64 -4.60 -4.51 19.24
N GLY A 65 -4.33 -5.26 18.16
CA GLY A 65 -3.21 -6.20 18.11
C GLY A 65 -1.83 -5.56 18.33
N ASN A 66 -1.66 -4.31 17.91
CA ASN A 66 -0.44 -3.53 18.18
C ASN A 66 -0.50 -2.70 19.47
N ARG A 67 -1.63 -2.73 20.22
CA ARG A 67 -1.86 -1.98 21.48
C ARG A 67 -1.64 -0.48 21.33
N LEU A 68 -2.14 0.10 20.22
CA LEU A 68 -1.81 1.48 19.87
C LEU A 68 -2.41 2.49 20.85
N ALA A 69 -3.62 2.25 21.35
CA ALA A 69 -4.28 3.11 22.33
C ALA A 69 -3.49 3.22 23.65
N GLU A 70 -2.88 2.12 24.09
CA GLU A 70 -2.05 2.07 25.29
C GLU A 70 -0.66 2.67 25.06
N ARG A 71 -0.10 2.48 23.86
CA ARG A 71 1.25 2.91 23.52
C ARG A 71 1.35 4.39 23.22
N PHE A 72 0.37 5.00 22.54
CA PHE A 72 0.46 6.40 22.13
C PHE A 72 0.71 7.39 23.27
N PRO A 73 0.02 7.31 24.43
CA PRO A 73 0.24 8.26 25.54
C PRO A 73 1.61 8.14 26.20
N VAL A 74 2.24 6.96 26.14
CA VAL A 74 3.52 6.67 26.81
C VAL A 74 4.69 6.55 25.83
N HIS A 75 4.45 6.73 24.53
CA HIS A 75 5.49 6.65 23.50
C HIS A 75 6.54 7.74 23.72
N SER A 76 7.81 7.34 23.75
CA SER A 76 8.93 8.21 24.11
C SER A 76 9.45 9.08 22.96
N HIS A 77 8.94 8.89 21.75
CA HIS A 77 9.38 9.62 20.55
C HIS A 77 8.29 10.57 20.04
N PRO A 78 8.69 11.68 19.38
CA PRO A 78 7.73 12.63 18.81
C PRO A 78 7.03 12.13 17.54
N LEU A 79 7.50 11.01 16.98
CA LEU A 79 7.00 10.38 15.77
C LEU A 79 6.69 8.92 16.08
N PHE A 80 5.52 8.46 15.64
CA PHE A 80 5.16 7.04 15.60
C PHE A 80 5.15 6.58 14.14
N ILE A 81 5.87 5.51 13.82
CA ILE A 81 5.98 4.99 12.47
C ILE A 81 5.24 3.65 12.37
N VAL A 82 4.23 3.58 11.51
CA VAL A 82 3.56 2.32 11.15
C VAL A 82 3.96 1.95 9.73
N ALA A 83 4.30 0.68 9.52
CA ALA A 83 4.50 0.13 8.19
C ALA A 83 3.43 -0.92 7.87
N GLU A 84 2.97 -0.96 6.64
CA GLU A 84 1.91 -1.85 6.18
C GLU A 84 2.31 -2.54 4.88
N SER A 85 1.93 -3.80 4.71
CA SER A 85 2.34 -4.60 3.56
C SER A 85 1.42 -4.53 2.33
N GLY A 86 0.18 -4.05 2.49
CA GLY A 86 -0.81 -3.90 1.41
C GLY A 86 -1.80 -2.78 1.75
N PHE A 87 -1.81 -1.69 0.97
CA PHE A 87 -2.65 -0.52 1.27
C PHE A 87 -4.13 -0.73 0.96
N GLY A 88 -4.43 -1.37 -0.16
CA GLY A 88 -5.77 -1.60 -0.67
C GLY A 88 -6.61 -0.31 -0.73
N THR A 89 -7.73 -0.31 -0.01
CA THR A 89 -8.65 0.83 0.08
C THR A 89 -8.17 1.92 1.04
N GLY A 90 -7.08 1.70 1.78
CA GLY A 90 -6.59 2.61 2.80
C GLY A 90 -7.38 2.55 4.12
N LEU A 91 -8.24 1.55 4.32
CA LEU A 91 -9.08 1.42 5.52
C LEU A 91 -8.25 1.44 6.81
N ASN A 92 -7.16 0.67 6.87
CA ASN A 92 -6.27 0.64 8.04
C ASN A 92 -5.63 2.00 8.31
N PHE A 93 -5.14 2.66 7.26
CA PHE A 93 -4.55 4.00 7.36
C PHE A 93 -5.56 5.03 7.88
N LEU A 94 -6.77 5.07 7.30
CA LEU A 94 -7.81 6.01 7.72
C LEU A 94 -8.28 5.75 9.15
N THR A 95 -8.43 4.48 9.53
CA THR A 95 -8.82 4.07 10.89
C THR A 95 -7.74 4.46 11.90
N LEU A 96 -6.47 4.25 11.56
CA LEU A 96 -5.34 4.67 12.38
C LEU A 96 -5.27 6.20 12.50
N TRP A 97 -5.48 6.93 11.42
CA TRP A 97 -5.48 8.40 11.44
C TRP A 97 -6.60 8.93 12.34
N GLN A 98 -7.82 8.40 12.23
CA GLN A 98 -8.92 8.73 13.14
C GLN A 98 -8.55 8.49 14.62
N ALA A 99 -7.97 7.33 14.93
CA ALA A 99 -7.54 7.00 16.29
C ALA A 99 -6.43 7.94 16.79
N PHE A 100 -5.47 8.27 15.92
CA PHE A 100 -4.39 9.19 16.22
C PHE A 100 -4.90 10.62 16.48
N ASP A 101 -5.84 11.13 15.69
CA ASP A 101 -6.45 12.45 15.90
C ASP A 101 -7.25 12.50 17.21
N SER A 102 -7.96 11.42 17.54
CA SER A 102 -8.65 11.26 18.83
C SER A 102 -7.65 11.29 20.00
N PHE A 103 -6.55 10.55 19.89
CA PHE A 103 -5.44 10.57 20.85
C PHE A 103 -4.85 11.98 21.00
N ARG A 104 -4.55 12.67 19.90
CA ARG A 104 -3.96 14.03 19.93
C ARG A 104 -4.89 15.05 20.60
N SER A 105 -6.20 14.87 20.45
CA SER A 105 -7.21 15.70 21.11
C SER A 105 -7.28 15.43 22.62
N ALA A 106 -7.19 14.16 23.03
CA ALA A 106 -7.22 13.77 24.44
C ALA A 106 -5.89 14.02 25.18
N HIS A 107 -4.76 13.93 24.49
CA HIS A 107 -3.41 14.04 25.05
C HIS A 107 -2.53 15.05 24.29
N PRO A 108 -2.91 16.34 24.22
CA PRO A 108 -2.19 17.33 23.41
C PRO A 108 -0.73 17.54 23.83
N GLN A 109 -0.42 17.27 25.10
CA GLN A 109 0.91 17.41 25.70
C GLN A 109 1.76 16.13 25.67
N ALA A 110 1.25 15.02 25.11
CA ALA A 110 2.04 13.79 24.99
C ALA A 110 3.29 14.01 24.13
N THR A 111 4.37 13.27 24.39
CA THR A 111 5.60 13.36 23.60
C THR A 111 5.34 13.07 22.12
N LEU A 112 4.50 12.08 21.83
CA LEU A 112 4.07 11.72 20.48
C LEU A 112 3.18 12.79 19.85
N GLN A 113 3.65 13.39 18.75
CA GLN A 113 3.03 14.54 18.10
C GLN A 113 2.70 14.31 16.63
N ARG A 114 3.36 13.35 15.97
CA ARG A 114 3.21 13.07 14.53
C ARG A 114 3.09 11.59 14.23
N LEU A 115 2.45 11.28 13.12
CA LEU A 115 2.30 9.93 12.58
C LEU A 115 2.98 9.85 11.21
N HIS A 116 3.74 8.79 10.97
CA HIS A 116 4.24 8.43 9.65
C HIS A 116 3.77 7.02 9.32
N PHE A 117 3.04 6.90 8.22
CA PHE A 117 2.56 5.63 7.70
C PHE A 117 3.33 5.31 6.41
N ILE A 118 3.87 4.10 6.32
CA ILE A 118 4.57 3.60 5.13
C ILE A 118 3.79 2.39 4.64
N SER A 119 3.26 2.42 3.42
CA SER A 119 2.53 1.27 2.88
C SER A 119 2.99 0.93 1.48
N PHE A 120 2.84 -0.34 1.11
CA PHE A 120 3.14 -0.87 -0.20
C PHE A 120 1.85 -1.25 -0.91
N GLU A 121 1.77 -0.99 -2.20
CA GLU A 121 0.61 -1.38 -3.01
C GLU A 121 1.06 -1.75 -4.42
N LYS A 122 0.75 -2.99 -4.81
CA LYS A 122 1.12 -3.51 -6.13
C LYS A 122 0.09 -3.14 -7.19
N PHE A 123 -1.17 -2.97 -6.80
CA PHE A 123 -2.31 -2.67 -7.66
C PHE A 123 -3.12 -1.52 -7.06
N PRO A 124 -2.65 -0.27 -7.19
CA PRO A 124 -3.36 0.88 -6.62
C PRO A 124 -4.73 1.04 -7.25
N LEU A 125 -5.73 1.35 -6.42
CA LEU A 125 -7.07 1.70 -6.90
C LEU A 125 -7.02 2.96 -7.76
N THR A 126 -7.95 3.07 -8.70
CA THR A 126 -8.23 4.36 -9.33
C THR A 126 -8.82 5.32 -8.29
N ARG A 127 -8.72 6.63 -8.54
CA ARG A 127 -9.31 7.63 -7.64
C ARG A 127 -10.82 7.44 -7.48
N ASP A 128 -11.50 7.06 -8.56
CA ASP A 128 -12.95 6.87 -8.57
C ASP A 128 -13.34 5.61 -7.78
N ASP A 129 -12.63 4.50 -7.97
CA ASP A 129 -12.86 3.27 -7.19
C ASP A 129 -12.56 3.48 -5.70
N LEU A 130 -11.51 4.24 -5.38
CA LEU A 130 -11.18 4.61 -4.02
C LEU A 130 -12.29 5.45 -3.38
N ALA A 131 -12.83 6.43 -4.12
CA ALA A 131 -13.93 7.26 -3.64
C ALA A 131 -15.20 6.42 -3.42
N LEU A 132 -15.50 5.45 -4.29
CA LEU A 132 -16.61 4.51 -4.12
C LEU A 132 -16.42 3.63 -2.88
N ALA A 133 -15.24 3.02 -2.71
CA ALA A 133 -14.94 2.18 -1.55
C ALA A 133 -15.13 2.94 -0.22
N HIS A 134 -14.71 4.21 -0.17
CA HIS A 134 -14.86 5.04 1.04
C HIS A 134 -16.31 5.38 1.40
N GLN A 135 -17.29 5.25 0.49
CA GLN A 135 -18.70 5.53 0.81
C GLN A 135 -19.27 4.55 1.85
N HIS A 136 -18.64 3.39 2.04
CA HIS A 136 -19.00 2.41 3.06
C HIS A 136 -18.73 2.89 4.49
N TRP A 137 -17.86 3.87 4.67
CA TRP A 137 -17.51 4.40 6.00
C TRP A 137 -17.70 5.91 6.08
N PRO A 138 -18.95 6.41 6.14
CA PRO A 138 -19.23 7.84 6.29
C PRO A 138 -18.55 8.45 7.53
N GLU A 139 -18.33 7.65 8.57
CA GLU A 139 -17.59 8.07 9.78
C GLU A 139 -16.15 8.50 9.45
N LEU A 140 -15.52 7.91 8.43
CA LEU A 140 -14.15 8.20 8.03
C LEU A 140 -14.04 9.32 6.97
N ALA A 141 -15.16 9.89 6.52
CA ALA A 141 -15.20 10.86 5.43
C ALA A 141 -14.21 12.03 5.58
N PRO A 142 -14.03 12.67 6.76
CA PRO A 142 -13.10 13.79 6.92
C PRO A 142 -11.63 13.45 6.59
N TRP A 143 -11.23 12.20 6.84
CA TRP A 143 -9.88 11.70 6.52
C TRP A 143 -9.81 11.18 5.09
N ALA A 144 -10.85 10.47 4.65
CA ALA A 144 -10.95 9.91 3.31
C ALA A 144 -10.90 11.00 2.23
N GLU A 145 -11.62 12.11 2.41
CA GLU A 145 -11.61 13.24 1.48
C GLU A 145 -10.21 13.85 1.31
N GLN A 146 -9.44 13.95 2.40
CA GLN A 146 -8.06 14.45 2.36
C GLN A 146 -7.12 13.49 1.62
N LEU A 147 -7.28 12.18 1.83
CA LEU A 147 -6.53 11.16 1.09
C LEU A 147 -6.87 11.22 -0.41
N GLN A 148 -8.15 11.25 -0.76
CA GLN A 148 -8.64 11.31 -2.14
C GLN A 148 -8.17 12.58 -2.88
N ALA A 149 -8.06 13.71 -2.16
CA ALA A 149 -7.60 14.97 -2.74
C ALA A 149 -6.12 14.93 -3.18
N GLN A 150 -5.31 14.05 -2.59
CA GLN A 150 -3.89 13.90 -2.89
C GLN A 150 -3.54 12.53 -3.49
N TRP A 151 -4.53 11.74 -3.90
CA TRP A 151 -4.29 10.38 -4.42
C TRP A 151 -3.35 10.40 -5.63
N PRO A 152 -2.20 9.69 -5.58
CA PRO A 152 -1.17 9.82 -6.59
C PRO A 152 -1.53 9.11 -7.90
N LEU A 153 -0.84 9.50 -8.98
CA LEU A 153 -0.86 8.73 -10.23
C LEU A 153 -0.17 7.37 -10.03
N PRO A 154 -0.59 6.30 -10.73
CA PRO A 154 -0.04 4.96 -10.57
C PRO A 154 1.34 4.81 -11.26
N LEU A 155 2.33 5.57 -10.77
CA LEU A 155 3.72 5.49 -11.19
C LEU A 155 4.52 4.69 -10.15
N PRO A 156 5.50 3.86 -10.53
CA PRO A 156 6.31 3.10 -9.58
C PRO A 156 7.08 3.98 -8.59
N GLY A 157 7.31 3.44 -7.39
CA GLY A 157 8.13 4.07 -6.36
C GLY A 157 7.32 4.79 -5.28
N CYS A 158 7.99 5.68 -4.55
CA CYS A 158 7.44 6.33 -3.36
C CYS A 158 6.66 7.62 -3.69
N HIS A 159 5.42 7.68 -3.23
CA HIS A 159 4.57 8.86 -3.26
C HIS A 159 4.34 9.35 -1.84
N ARG A 160 4.90 10.50 -1.50
CA ARG A 160 4.71 11.13 -0.19
C ARG A 160 3.52 12.09 -0.21
N LEU A 161 2.55 11.82 0.66
CA LEU A 161 1.42 12.70 0.93
C LEU A 161 1.61 13.35 2.30
N LEU A 162 1.55 14.69 2.33
CA LEU A 162 1.58 15.47 3.58
C LEU A 162 0.15 15.84 3.95
N LEU A 163 -0.34 15.23 5.02
CA LEU A 163 -1.72 15.29 5.47
C LEU A 163 -1.79 15.99 6.84
N ASP A 164 -2.93 16.61 7.16
CA ASP A 164 -3.09 17.47 8.34
C ASP A 164 -1.88 18.41 8.57
N ARG A 165 -1.51 19.18 7.53
CA ARG A 165 -0.38 20.12 7.54
C ARG A 165 0.96 19.47 7.94
N GLY A 166 1.15 18.19 7.59
CA GLY A 166 2.37 17.43 7.86
C GLY A 166 2.40 16.75 9.24
N ARG A 167 1.30 16.82 10.01
CA ARG A 167 1.17 16.01 11.24
C ARG A 167 1.10 14.52 10.91
N VAL A 168 0.47 14.18 9.79
CA VAL A 168 0.41 12.83 9.25
C VAL A 168 1.15 12.82 7.92
N THR A 169 2.10 11.90 7.80
CA THR A 169 2.82 11.63 6.55
C THR A 169 2.47 10.24 6.07
N LEU A 170 2.05 10.10 4.82
CA LEU A 170 1.85 8.81 4.17
C LEU A 170 2.89 8.66 3.06
N ASP A 171 3.74 7.65 3.16
CA ASP A 171 4.60 7.19 2.07
C ASP A 171 3.94 5.96 1.44
N LEU A 172 3.37 6.13 0.27
CA LEU A 172 2.71 5.07 -0.48
C LEU A 172 3.64 4.60 -1.59
N TRP A 173 4.14 3.38 -1.46
CA TRP A 173 5.08 2.76 -2.38
C TRP A 173 4.35 1.89 -3.40
N PHE A 174 4.35 2.31 -4.66
CA PHE A 174 3.73 1.52 -5.73
C PHE A 174 4.72 0.54 -6.36
N GLY A 175 4.39 -0.75 -6.24
CA GLY A 175 5.18 -1.88 -6.74
C GLY A 175 5.13 -3.10 -5.83
N ASP A 176 5.90 -4.13 -6.16
CA ASP A 176 5.96 -5.37 -5.37
C ASP A 176 6.75 -5.15 -4.07
N ILE A 177 6.13 -5.42 -2.93
CA ILE A 177 6.77 -5.28 -1.62
C ILE A 177 8.04 -6.13 -1.47
N ASN A 178 8.08 -7.32 -2.09
CA ASN A 178 9.25 -8.19 -2.02
C ASN A 178 10.46 -7.61 -2.75
N GLU A 179 10.25 -6.68 -3.71
CA GLU A 179 11.32 -5.97 -4.41
C GLU A 179 11.63 -4.61 -3.78
N LEU A 180 10.60 -3.91 -3.29
CA LEU A 180 10.71 -2.55 -2.78
C LEU A 180 11.33 -2.48 -1.39
N THR A 181 11.12 -3.50 -0.55
CA THR A 181 11.70 -3.53 0.81
C THR A 181 13.23 -3.53 0.80
N ASP A 182 13.87 -4.06 -0.25
CA ASP A 182 15.31 -4.02 -0.45
C ASP A 182 15.82 -2.66 -0.95
N GLN A 183 14.94 -1.82 -1.48
CA GLN A 183 15.26 -0.46 -1.94
C GLN A 183 15.11 0.58 -0.83
N LEU A 184 14.50 0.21 0.30
CA LEU A 184 14.39 1.09 1.45
C LEU A 184 15.77 1.42 2.01
N ASP A 185 16.01 2.71 2.20
CA ASP A 185 17.26 3.21 2.74
C ASP A 185 17.53 2.66 4.16
N ALA A 186 18.82 2.41 4.47
CA ALA A 186 19.23 1.85 5.75
C ALA A 186 18.84 2.70 6.97
N THR A 187 18.56 3.99 6.77
CA THR A 187 18.02 4.90 7.81
C THR A 187 16.65 4.48 8.34
N LEU A 188 15.89 3.64 7.61
CA LEU A 188 14.61 3.10 8.08
C LEU A 188 14.76 1.85 8.96
N ASN A 189 15.97 1.27 9.04
CA ASN A 189 16.21 0.11 9.90
C ASN A 189 15.95 0.47 11.37
N GLN A 190 15.24 -0.41 12.08
CA GLN A 190 14.90 -0.23 13.49
C GLN A 190 14.10 1.05 13.83
N THR A 191 13.30 1.53 12.89
CA THR A 191 12.49 2.75 13.08
C THR A 191 10.99 2.50 13.18
N VAL A 192 10.49 1.39 12.62
CA VAL A 192 9.06 1.05 12.56
C VAL A 192 8.57 0.62 13.94
N ASP A 193 7.58 1.34 14.47
CA ASP A 193 7.00 1.09 15.79
C ASP A 193 5.89 0.03 15.74
N ALA A 194 5.20 -0.15 14.62
CA ALA A 194 4.19 -1.19 14.45
C ALA A 194 4.11 -1.65 12.99
N TRP A 195 3.84 -2.94 12.80
CA TRP A 195 3.56 -3.52 11.49
C TRP A 195 2.09 -3.91 11.37
N PHE A 196 1.46 -3.45 10.28
CA PHE A 196 0.19 -3.98 9.79
C PHE A 196 0.50 -4.95 8.66
N LEU A 197 0.66 -6.22 9.02
CA LEU A 197 0.86 -7.28 8.04
C LEU A 197 -0.49 -7.63 7.42
N ASP A 198 -0.89 -6.85 6.43
CA ASP A 198 -2.16 -6.95 5.72
C ASP A 198 -1.95 -7.25 4.23
N GLY A 199 -2.98 -7.82 3.61
CA GLY A 199 -3.00 -8.27 2.22
C GLY A 199 -3.98 -9.43 2.04
N PHE A 200 -4.23 -9.81 0.79
CA PHE A 200 -5.08 -10.97 0.50
C PHE A 200 -4.59 -12.23 1.18
N ALA A 201 -5.53 -13.08 1.59
CA ALA A 201 -5.24 -14.27 2.39
C ALA A 201 -4.08 -15.09 1.78
N PRO A 202 -3.21 -15.73 2.59
CA PRO A 202 -2.07 -16.49 2.06
C PRO A 202 -2.40 -17.55 1.01
N ALA A 203 -3.60 -18.12 1.08
CA ALA A 203 -4.09 -19.07 0.07
C ALA A 203 -4.43 -18.42 -1.28
N LYS A 204 -4.75 -17.12 -1.29
CA LYS A 204 -5.14 -16.32 -2.46
C LYS A 204 -3.97 -15.54 -3.07
N ASN A 205 -3.00 -15.13 -2.25
CA ASN A 205 -1.81 -14.40 -2.71
C ASN A 205 -0.51 -14.92 -2.06
N PRO A 206 -0.13 -16.20 -2.27
CA PRO A 206 1.04 -16.80 -1.61
C PRO A 206 2.36 -16.08 -1.92
N ASP A 207 2.46 -15.44 -3.09
CA ASP A 207 3.67 -14.75 -3.56
C ASP A 207 4.05 -13.54 -2.68
N MET A 208 3.09 -12.97 -1.94
CA MET A 208 3.35 -11.89 -1.00
C MET A 208 4.01 -12.39 0.29
N TRP A 209 3.62 -13.56 0.78
CA TRP A 209 3.95 -14.06 2.12
C TRP A 209 5.27 -14.83 2.12
N THR A 210 6.37 -14.10 1.95
CA THR A 210 7.69 -14.70 1.78
C THR A 210 8.58 -14.53 3.03
N PRO A 211 9.57 -15.42 3.23
CA PRO A 211 10.64 -15.20 4.19
C PRO A 211 11.40 -13.88 3.98
N ASN A 212 11.49 -13.39 2.74
CA ASN A 212 12.13 -12.11 2.43
C ASN A 212 11.37 -10.95 3.09
N LEU A 213 10.04 -10.93 2.92
CA LEU A 213 9.18 -9.94 3.55
C LEU A 213 9.34 -9.97 5.08
N PHE A 214 9.25 -11.15 5.70
CA PHE A 214 9.36 -11.27 7.15
C PHE A 214 10.72 -10.80 7.68
N ASN A 215 11.81 -11.09 6.97
CA ASN A 215 13.15 -10.61 7.33
C ASN A 215 13.26 -9.07 7.19
N ALA A 216 12.67 -8.50 6.14
CA ALA A 216 12.62 -7.06 5.96
C ALA A 216 11.81 -6.38 7.08
N MET A 217 10.68 -6.94 7.47
CA MET A 217 9.87 -6.45 8.59
C MET A 217 10.68 -6.43 9.89
N ALA A 218 11.36 -7.54 10.21
CA ALA A 218 12.20 -7.64 11.40
C ALA A 218 13.37 -6.65 11.39
N ARG A 219 14.00 -6.44 10.21
CA ARG A 219 15.08 -5.44 10.03
C ARG A 219 14.60 -4.01 10.28
N LEU A 220 13.37 -3.69 9.87
CA LEU A 220 12.80 -2.35 9.97
C LEU A 220 12.16 -2.06 11.34
N ALA A 221 11.72 -3.10 12.06
CA ALA A 221 11.09 -2.98 13.36
C ALA A 221 12.04 -2.42 14.44
N ARG A 222 11.58 -1.41 15.17
CA ARG A 222 12.26 -0.87 16.35
C ARG A 222 12.36 -1.96 17.43
N PRO A 223 13.46 -2.07 18.18
CA PRO A 223 13.54 -2.96 19.33
C PRO A 223 12.39 -2.72 20.31
N GLY A 224 11.61 -3.76 20.60
CA GLY A 224 10.46 -3.70 21.51
C GLY A 224 9.14 -3.24 20.86
N ALA A 225 9.10 -3.07 19.54
CA ALA A 225 7.87 -2.89 18.76
C ALA A 225 6.93 -4.09 18.87
#